data_AF-A0A950Z4D4-F1
#
_entry.id   AF-A0A950Z4D4-F1
#
_cell.length_a   1.000
_cell.length_b   1.000
_cell.length_c   1.000
_cell.angle_alpha   90.00
_cell.angle_beta   90.00
_cell.angle_gamma   90.00
#
_symmetry.space_group_name_H-M   'P 1'
#
loop_
_entity.id
_entity.type
_entity.pdbx_description
1 polymer ?
#
loop_
_entity_poly.entity_id
_entity_poly.type
_entity_poly.pdbx_seq_one_letter_code
_entity_poly.pdbx_strand_id
1 'polypeptide(L)'
;MGVGKLLHTRYRVNDLDKTISFYKDVLGLEEVKRHTSSRGSQLVFLKAPGSEELIEICCFPKSGPVQVQPDLTHLAFEVEDMDQFVRDLEKKGVRLSEPPSTSTSGSKIAFLDAP
;
A
#
# COMPACT_ATOMS: atom_id res chain seq x y z
N MET A 1 -27.92 15.45 6.87
CA MET A 1 -26.49 15.50 6.48
C MET A 1 -26.02 14.07 6.25
N GLY A 2 -25.30 13.83 5.15
CA GLY A 2 -24.74 12.53 4.82
C GLY A 2 -23.23 12.47 5.06
N VAL A 3 -22.61 11.36 4.66
CA VAL A 3 -21.15 11.19 4.65
C VAL A 3 -20.52 12.24 3.72
N GLY A 4 -19.45 12.91 4.19
CA GLY A 4 -18.79 13.99 3.43
C GLY A 4 -17.49 13.59 2.72
N LYS A 5 -16.71 12.66 3.28
CA LYS A 5 -15.38 12.28 2.76
C LYS A 5 -14.94 10.91 3.25
N LEU A 6 -14.28 10.13 2.39
CA LEU A 6 -13.52 8.95 2.79
C LEU A 6 -12.15 9.40 3.32
N LEU A 7 -11.82 9.04 4.55
CA LEU A 7 -10.57 9.51 5.18
C LEU A 7 -9.41 8.55 4.95
N HIS A 8 -9.67 7.26 5.03
CA HIS A 8 -8.65 6.24 4.90
C HIS A 8 -9.22 4.88 4.56
N THR A 9 -8.38 4.05 3.94
CA THR A 9 -8.58 2.60 3.81
C THR A 9 -7.62 1.90 4.75
N ARG A 10 -8.12 0.93 5.51
CA ARG A 10 -7.35 0.26 6.57
C ARG A 10 -7.02 -1.19 6.21
N TYR A 11 -5.76 -1.57 6.36
CA TYR A 11 -5.29 -2.96 6.25
C TYR A 11 -4.68 -3.43 7.57
N ARG A 12 -5.00 -4.67 7.97
CA ARG A 12 -4.27 -5.35 9.03
C ARG A 12 -3.08 -6.08 8.44
N VAL A 13 -1.96 -6.07 9.15
CA VAL A 13 -0.74 -6.77 8.75
C VAL A 13 -0.15 -7.55 9.92
N ASN A 14 0.69 -8.53 9.58
CA ASN A 14 1.43 -9.33 10.56
C ASN A 14 2.77 -8.69 10.94
N ASP A 15 3.38 -7.92 10.04
CA ASP A 15 4.67 -7.26 10.24
C ASP A 15 4.56 -5.79 9.84
N LEU A 16 4.56 -4.91 10.84
CA LEU A 16 4.33 -3.48 10.62
C LEU A 16 5.49 -2.83 9.86
N ASP A 17 6.72 -3.11 10.26
CA ASP A 17 7.89 -2.40 9.74
C ASP A 17 8.21 -2.86 8.32
N LYS A 18 8.01 -4.16 8.03
CA LYS A 18 8.15 -4.69 6.66
C LYS A 18 7.13 -4.06 5.72
N THR A 19 5.86 -3.96 6.13
CA THR A 19 4.81 -3.30 5.33
C THR A 19 5.12 -1.82 5.12
N ILE A 20 5.51 -1.09 6.16
CA ILE A 20 5.82 0.35 6.05
C ILE A 20 7.01 0.59 5.13
N SER A 21 8.06 -0.22 5.24
CA SER A 21 9.25 -0.11 4.38
C SER A 21 8.87 -0.36 2.92
N PHE A 22 7.95 -1.29 2.63
CA PHE A 22 7.43 -1.46 1.28
C PHE A 22 6.77 -0.17 0.78
N TYR A 23 5.78 0.38 1.49
CA TYR A 23 5.09 1.58 1.02
C TYR A 23 6.01 2.81 0.90
N LYS A 24 6.97 2.97 1.81
CA LYS A 24 7.91 4.10 1.80
C LYS A 24 9.01 3.94 0.76
N ASP A 25 9.72 2.82 0.79
CA ASP A 25 10.97 2.67 0.04
C ASP A 25 10.72 2.14 -1.37
N VAL A 26 9.65 1.36 -1.57
CA VAL A 26 9.25 0.85 -2.89
C VAL A 26 8.35 1.85 -3.60
N LEU A 27 7.27 2.29 -2.94
CA LEU A 27 6.24 3.14 -3.54
C LEU A 27 6.43 4.65 -3.28
N GLY A 28 7.34 5.06 -2.39
CA GLY A 28 7.60 6.48 -2.13
C GLY A 28 6.55 7.19 -1.28
N LEU A 29 5.69 6.46 -0.55
CA LEU A 29 4.67 7.06 0.31
C LEU A 29 5.29 7.67 1.57
N GLU A 30 4.63 8.69 2.10
CA GLU A 30 5.03 9.39 3.32
C GLU A 30 4.29 8.87 4.54
N GLU A 31 5.01 8.60 5.62
CA GLU A 31 4.41 8.36 6.94
C GLU A 31 3.98 9.70 7.53
N VAL A 32 2.67 9.92 7.67
CA VAL A 32 2.11 11.19 8.18
C VAL A 32 1.70 11.11 9.65
N LYS A 33 1.48 9.89 10.18
CA LYS A 33 1.09 9.68 11.58
C LYS A 33 1.40 8.26 12.02
N ARG A 34 1.93 8.11 13.24
CA ARG A 34 2.10 6.83 13.94
C ARG A 34 1.63 6.93 15.38
N HIS A 35 0.88 5.93 15.84
CA HIS A 35 0.49 5.84 17.25
C HIS A 35 0.07 4.43 17.66
N THR A 36 -0.02 4.21 18.96
CA THR A 36 -0.59 3.00 19.56
C THR A 36 -2.00 3.31 20.06
N SER A 37 -2.98 2.48 19.69
CA SER A 37 -4.36 2.63 20.19
C SER A 37 -4.47 2.22 21.66
N SER A 38 -5.56 2.61 22.31
CA SER A 38 -5.89 2.18 23.69
C SER A 38 -5.97 0.65 23.85
N ARG A 39 -6.18 -0.10 22.76
CA ARG A 39 -6.23 -1.56 22.74
C ARG A 39 -4.85 -2.20 22.53
N GLY A 40 -3.82 -1.39 22.26
CA GLY A 40 -2.45 -1.84 21.99
C GLY A 40 -2.18 -2.19 20.53
N SER A 41 -3.05 -1.80 19.58
CA SER A 41 -2.73 -1.92 18.16
C SER A 41 -1.75 -0.82 17.74
N GLN A 42 -0.71 -1.18 16.99
CA GLN A 42 0.18 -0.20 16.38
C GLN A 42 -0.41 0.23 15.04
N LEU A 43 -0.50 1.55 14.82
CA LEU A 43 -1.15 2.17 13.67
C LEU A 43 -0.20 3.13 13.00
N VAL A 44 -0.11 3.05 11.67
CA VAL A 44 0.65 3.98 10.83
C VAL A 44 -0.19 4.42 9.65
N PHE A 45 -0.22 5.72 9.40
CA PHE A 45 -0.93 6.33 8.28
C PHE A 45 0.07 6.76 7.23
N LEU A 46 -0.13 6.28 6.01
CA LEU A 46 0.71 6.56 4.85
C LEU A 46 -0.07 7.36 3.82
N LYS A 47 0.63 8.26 3.13
CA LYS A 47 0.04 9.16 2.13
C LYS A 47 0.84 9.10 0.83
N ALA A 48 0.16 8.92 -0.29
CA ALA A 48 0.75 9.08 -1.61
C ALA A 48 0.86 10.57 -1.98
N PRO A 49 1.96 11.00 -2.62
CA PRO A 49 2.06 12.35 -3.16
C PRO A 49 0.87 12.65 -4.08
N GLY A 50 0.08 13.66 -3.74
CA GLY A 50 -1.10 14.07 -4.51
C GLY A 50 -2.45 13.47 -4.07
N SER A 51 -2.48 12.50 -3.16
CA SER A 51 -3.75 11.97 -2.62
C SER A 51 -4.19 12.71 -1.35
N GLU A 52 -5.49 12.79 -1.08
CA GLU A 52 -6.01 13.26 0.21
C GLU A 52 -6.31 12.12 1.18
N GLU A 53 -6.69 10.96 0.64
CA GLU A 53 -6.98 9.73 1.35
C GLU A 53 -5.69 9.09 1.90
N LEU A 54 -5.80 8.45 3.06
CA LEU A 54 -4.69 7.78 3.72
C LEU A 54 -4.82 6.26 3.68
N ILE A 55 -3.69 5.57 3.78
CA ILE A 55 -3.64 4.12 4.04
C ILE A 55 -3.32 3.95 5.52
N GLU A 56 -4.24 3.34 6.28
CA GLU A 56 -3.99 2.97 7.67
C GLU A 56 -3.48 1.52 7.73
N ILE A 57 -2.21 1.35 8.08
CA ILE A 57 -1.61 0.05 8.39
C ILE A 57 -1.75 -0.23 9.89
N CYS A 58 -2.36 -1.36 10.22
CA CYS A 58 -2.57 -1.78 11.59
C CYS A 58 -1.93 -3.14 11.89
N CYS A 59 -0.98 -3.17 12.82
CA CYS A 59 -0.51 -4.41 13.42
C CYS A 59 -1.19 -4.63 14.78
N PHE A 60 -1.85 -5.77 14.94
CA PHE A 60 -2.54 -6.14 16.18
C PHE A 60 -2.52 -7.66 16.43
N PRO A 61 -1.40 -8.20 16.97
CA PRO A 61 -1.22 -9.64 17.17
C PRO A 61 -2.27 -10.28 18.09
N LYS A 62 -2.82 -9.52 19.05
CA LYS A 62 -3.87 -10.02 19.96
C LYS A 62 -5.15 -10.47 19.25
N SER A 63 -5.37 -10.05 18.00
CA SER A 63 -6.52 -10.47 17.19
C SER A 63 -6.20 -11.61 16.22
N GLY A 64 -5.12 -12.35 16.47
CA GLY A 64 -4.65 -13.47 15.64
C GLY A 64 -3.93 -13.02 14.37
N PRO A 65 -3.28 -13.96 13.66
CA PRO A 65 -2.59 -13.67 12.40
C PRO A 65 -3.58 -13.23 11.33
N VAL A 66 -3.12 -12.37 10.42
CA VAL A 66 -3.86 -11.96 9.23
C VAL A 66 -3.64 -13.02 8.14
N GLN A 67 -4.74 -13.54 7.61
CA GLN A 67 -4.79 -14.40 6.43
C GLN A 67 -5.88 -13.85 5.51
N VAL A 68 -5.55 -13.64 4.25
CA VAL A 68 -6.48 -13.11 3.22
C VAL A 68 -6.51 -14.07 2.05
N GLN A 69 -7.65 -14.20 1.40
CA GLN A 69 -7.75 -14.91 0.14
C GLN A 69 -7.01 -14.16 -0.98
N PRO A 70 -6.53 -14.86 -2.01
CA PRO A 70 -6.03 -14.22 -3.23
C PRO A 70 -7.08 -13.28 -3.83
N ASP A 71 -6.62 -12.19 -4.46
CA ASP A 71 -7.47 -11.22 -5.17
C ASP A 71 -8.60 -10.60 -4.31
N LEU A 72 -8.35 -10.42 -3.01
CA LEU A 72 -9.33 -9.78 -2.13
C LEU A 72 -9.47 -8.27 -2.39
N THR A 73 -8.36 -7.60 -2.68
CA THR A 73 -8.28 -6.14 -2.73
C THR A 73 -6.99 -5.71 -3.40
N HIS A 74 -7.00 -4.52 -4.02
CA HIS A 74 -5.81 -3.82 -4.46
C HIS A 74 -5.97 -2.31 -4.24
N LEU A 75 -4.84 -1.61 -4.22
CA LEU A 75 -4.78 -0.16 -4.35
C LEU A 75 -4.12 0.15 -5.68
N ALA A 76 -4.64 1.13 -6.40
CA ALA A 76 -4.07 1.59 -7.66
C ALA A 76 -3.38 2.95 -7.44
N PHE A 77 -2.13 3.04 -7.87
CA PHE A 77 -1.34 4.27 -7.84
C PHE A 77 -0.95 4.63 -9.26
N GLU A 78 -1.01 5.92 -9.58
CA GLU A 78 -0.45 6.45 -10.82
C GLU A 78 1.05 6.66 -10.66
N VAL A 79 1.80 6.38 -11.73
CA VAL A 79 3.21 6.72 -11.86
C VAL A 79 3.42 7.47 -13.16
N GLU A 80 4.33 8.43 -13.17
CA GLU A 80 4.58 9.29 -14.34
C GLU A 80 5.16 8.49 -15.53
N ASP A 81 6.04 7.53 -15.25
CA ASP A 81 6.68 6.67 -16.25
C ASP A 81 6.75 5.23 -15.74
N MET A 82 5.91 4.35 -16.30
CA MET A 82 5.84 2.94 -15.93
C MET A 82 7.14 2.19 -16.24
N ASP A 83 7.81 2.48 -17.36
CA ASP A 83 9.01 1.75 -17.74
C ASP A 83 10.19 2.14 -16.82
N GLN A 84 10.29 3.42 -16.45
CA GLN A 84 11.27 3.88 -15.46
C GLN A 84 10.99 3.30 -14.08
N PHE A 85 9.72 3.28 -13.66
CA PHE A 85 9.33 2.71 -12.37
C PHE A 85 9.73 1.23 -12.28
N VAL A 86 9.44 0.42 -13.30
CA VAL A 86 9.84 -1.00 -13.34
C VAL A 86 11.35 -1.17 -13.26
N ARG A 87 12.14 -0.38 -14.00
CA ARG A 87 13.61 -0.44 -13.92
C ARG A 87 14.13 -0.12 -12.51
N ASP A 88 13.50 0.81 -11.80
CA ASP A 88 13.93 1.16 -10.45
C ASP A 88 13.53 0.11 -9.41
N LEU A 89 12.40 -0.58 -9.61
CA LEU A 89 12.03 -1.76 -8.82
C LEU A 89 13.06 -2.89 -8.97
N GLU A 90 13.48 -3.18 -10.20
CA GLU A 90 14.48 -4.21 -10.49
C GLU A 90 15.81 -3.93 -9.79
N LYS A 91 16.28 -2.66 -9.80
CA LYS A 91 17.50 -2.25 -9.06
C LYS A 91 17.38 -2.43 -7.56
N LYS A 92 16.17 -2.29 -7.01
CA LYS A 92 15.86 -2.53 -5.59
C LYS A 92 15.64 -4.01 -5.27
N GLY A 93 15.70 -4.90 -6.27
CA GLY A 93 15.42 -6.33 -6.11
C GLY A 93 13.94 -6.65 -5.87
N VAL A 94 13.04 -5.70 -6.15
CA VAL A 94 11.59 -5.89 -6.04
C VAL A 94 11.07 -6.49 -7.34
N ARG A 95 10.30 -7.58 -7.23
CA ARG A 95 9.70 -8.26 -8.37
C ARG A 95 8.24 -7.89 -8.52
N LEU A 96 7.80 -7.70 -9.75
CA LEU A 96 6.38 -7.61 -10.08
C LEU A 96 5.72 -8.97 -9.85
N SER A 97 4.47 -8.98 -9.38
CA SER A 97 3.67 -10.20 -9.27
C SER A 97 3.13 -10.64 -10.63
N GLU A 98 2.93 -9.69 -11.55
CA GLU A 98 2.54 -9.94 -12.94
C GLU A 98 3.38 -9.10 -13.90
N PRO A 99 3.65 -9.59 -15.13
CA PRO A 99 4.34 -8.80 -16.14
C PRO A 99 3.52 -7.54 -16.50
N PRO A 100 4.18 -6.41 -16.80
CA PRO A 100 3.46 -5.22 -17.24
C PRO A 100 2.61 -5.50 -18.47
N SER A 101 1.40 -4.97 -18.50
CA SER A 101 0.48 -5.13 -19.61
C SER A 101 -0.17 -3.81 -19.99
N THR A 102 -0.70 -3.74 -21.21
CA THR A 102 -1.47 -2.60 -21.68
C THR A 102 -2.95 -2.91 -21.49
N SER A 103 -3.65 -2.06 -20.74
CA SER A 103 -5.09 -2.16 -20.55
C SER A 103 -5.85 -1.86 -21.85
N THR A 104 -7.14 -2.19 -21.86
CA THR A 104 -8.03 -1.89 -23.00
C THR A 104 -8.12 -0.39 -23.31
N SER A 105 -7.82 0.50 -22.34
CA SER A 105 -7.80 1.95 -22.52
C SER A 105 -6.45 2.49 -23.04
N GLY A 106 -5.46 1.62 -23.26
CA GLY A 106 -4.11 2.01 -23.69
C GLY A 106 -3.16 2.37 -22.54
N SER A 107 -3.60 2.27 -21.29
CA SER A 107 -2.78 2.53 -20.10
C SER A 107 -1.87 1.34 -19.81
N LYS A 108 -0.59 1.57 -19.44
CA LYS A 108 0.28 0.51 -18.93
C LYS A 108 -0.03 0.25 -17.45
N ILE A 109 -0.16 -1.01 -17.06
CA ILE A 109 -0.38 -1.45 -15.69
C ILE A 109 0.65 -2.50 -15.29
N ALA A 110 1.00 -2.55 -14.01
CA ALA A 110 1.86 -3.57 -13.41
C ALA A 110 1.40 -3.82 -11.97
N PHE A 111 1.64 -5.03 -11.46
CA PHE A 111 1.20 -5.43 -10.13
C PHE A 111 2.38 -5.75 -9.22
N LEU A 112 2.23 -5.43 -7.94
CA LEU A 112 3.16 -5.70 -6.86
C LEU A 112 2.40 -6.31 -5.69
N ASP A 113 2.99 -7.33 -5.07
CA ASP A 113 2.46 -7.91 -3.83
C ASP A 113 3.15 -7.24 -2.64
N ALA A 114 2.36 -6.53 -1.85
CA ALA A 114 2.82 -6.02 -0.56
C ALA A 114 3.07 -7.20 0.41
N PRO A 115 4.06 -7.07 1.33
CA PRO A 115 4.52 -8.16 2.18
C PRO A 115 3.59 -8.59 3.31
#